data_AF-A0A2P1QW64-F1
#
_entry.id   AF-A0A2P1QW64-F1
#
_cell.length_a   1.000
_cell.length_b   1.000
_cell.length_c   1.000
_cell.angle_alpha   90.00
_cell.angle_beta   90.00
_cell.angle_gamma   90.00
#
_symmetry.space_group_name_H-M   'P 1'
#
loop_
_entity.id
_entity.type
_entity.pdbx_description
1 polymer ?
#
loop_
_entity_poly.entity_id
_entity_poly.type
_entity_poly.pdbx_seq_one_letter_code
_entity_poly.pdbx_strand_id
1 'polypeptide(L)'
;MSIFLNRIALFIVFFVLISNCTKEVIRVYNPITDKDKKSHGVVAFGLYAYNQNHKNLLNLFSKDSGSVFAELGMYGVKFSEIVSKDAKKKSLSITPYPIEEPVMAEKVESTQYFEGKTGYLSPFYLLLSLDPAKEYAITSVTYTYQVNCGQNCRRTVTRDFSVEPSKSFNAFPIKTKTGDITFGGILMARVAPTSKDDPYGIADDAPNLSELFSGNKVLVSLESGEEHIKGMESDYLKKLFYGGEVSRKNAEKLFYESLIKAYPEGYWKTVAEKKRAALGD
;
A
#
# COMPACT_ATOMS: atom_id res chain seq x y z
N MET A 1 16.60 -48.68 -20.47
CA MET A 1 15.39 -48.41 -19.64
C MET A 1 15.63 -47.43 -18.48
N SER A 2 16.77 -47.41 -17.78
CA SER A 2 16.93 -46.54 -16.59
C SER A 2 17.04 -45.03 -16.87
N ILE A 3 17.54 -44.61 -18.04
CA ILE A 3 17.64 -43.17 -18.39
C ILE A 3 16.26 -42.54 -18.64
N PHE A 4 15.30 -43.29 -19.20
CA PHE A 4 13.94 -42.82 -19.46
C PHE A 4 13.13 -42.69 -18.16
N LEU A 5 13.25 -43.66 -17.25
CA LEU A 5 12.65 -43.59 -15.92
C LEU A 5 13.21 -42.45 -15.07
N ASN A 6 14.52 -42.17 -15.14
CA ASN A 6 15.13 -41.03 -14.44
C ASN A 6 14.65 -39.68 -14.97
N ARG A 7 14.40 -39.55 -16.27
CA ARG A 7 13.86 -38.30 -16.85
C ARG A 7 12.40 -38.07 -16.45
N ILE A 8 11.58 -39.13 -16.41
CA ILE A 8 10.19 -39.04 -15.94
C ILE A 8 10.14 -38.68 -14.45
N ALA A 9 10.98 -39.29 -13.62
CA ALA A 9 11.07 -38.95 -12.20
C ALA A 9 11.52 -37.49 -11.96
N LEU A 10 12.49 -36.99 -12.71
CA LEU A 10 12.91 -35.59 -12.63
C LEU A 10 11.80 -34.61 -13.05
N PHE A 11 11.04 -34.96 -14.10
CA PHE A 11 9.89 -34.17 -14.53
C PHE A 11 8.77 -34.17 -13.50
N ILE A 12 8.50 -35.31 -12.84
CA ILE A 12 7.49 -35.40 -11.77
C ILE A 12 7.94 -34.60 -10.54
N VAL A 13 9.20 -34.70 -10.11
CA VAL A 13 9.72 -33.91 -8.99
C VAL A 13 9.71 -32.41 -9.31
N PHE A 14 10.07 -32.01 -10.54
CA PHE A 14 9.94 -30.64 -10.99
C PHE A 14 8.47 -30.19 -11.01
N PHE A 15 7.54 -31.00 -11.50
CA PHE A 15 6.11 -30.70 -11.47
C PHE A 15 5.58 -30.56 -10.04
N VAL A 16 5.98 -31.44 -9.11
CA VAL A 16 5.59 -31.38 -7.69
C VAL A 16 6.16 -30.14 -6.99
N LEU A 17 7.35 -29.68 -7.40
CA LEU A 17 7.96 -28.45 -6.87
C LEU A 17 7.32 -27.17 -7.43
N ILE A 18 6.84 -27.17 -8.69
CA ILE A 18 6.16 -26.02 -9.29
C ILE A 18 4.67 -25.95 -8.86
N SER A 19 4.04 -27.09 -8.58
CA SER A 19 2.59 -27.17 -8.26
C SER A 19 2.23 -26.78 -6.82
N ASN A 20 3.22 -26.52 -5.95
CA ASN A 20 3.00 -26.09 -4.56
C ASN A 20 3.28 -24.61 -4.29
N CYS A 21 3.31 -23.76 -5.32
CA CYS A 21 3.29 -22.31 -5.12
C CYS A 21 1.97 -21.91 -4.44
N THR A 22 2.00 -21.80 -3.12
CA THR A 22 0.86 -21.34 -2.32
C THR A 22 0.85 -19.82 -2.36
N LYS A 23 -0.24 -19.23 -2.83
CA LYS A 23 -0.42 -17.78 -2.84
C LYS A 23 -0.94 -17.34 -1.47
N GLU A 24 -0.34 -16.30 -0.91
CA GLU A 24 -0.82 -15.68 0.32
C GLU A 24 -1.63 -14.43 -0.01
N VAL A 25 -2.78 -14.26 0.65
CA VAL A 25 -3.64 -13.07 0.55
C VAL A 25 -3.92 -12.56 1.95
N ILE A 26 -3.52 -11.32 2.23
CA ILE A 26 -3.68 -10.70 3.54
C ILE A 26 -4.76 -9.64 3.45
N ARG A 27 -5.86 -9.90 4.16
CA ARG A 27 -7.07 -9.09 4.15
C ARG A 27 -7.42 -8.63 5.57
N VAL A 28 -8.37 -7.71 5.67
CA VAL A 28 -8.87 -7.29 7.00
C VAL A 28 -9.82 -8.34 7.56
N TYR A 29 -9.93 -8.42 8.89
CA TYR A 29 -10.87 -9.32 9.54
C TYR A 29 -12.29 -9.18 8.96
N ASN A 30 -12.90 -10.31 8.63
CA ASN A 30 -14.24 -10.39 8.09
C ASN A 30 -15.28 -10.54 9.21
N PRO A 31 -16.18 -9.56 9.42
CA PRO A 31 -17.19 -9.61 10.48
C PRO A 31 -18.11 -10.84 10.37
N ILE A 32 -18.14 -11.66 11.43
CA ILE A 32 -19.02 -12.84 11.52
C ILE A 32 -20.29 -12.49 12.29
N THR A 33 -20.16 -11.84 13.45
CA THR A 33 -21.29 -11.54 14.32
C THR A 33 -22.02 -10.26 13.91
N ASP A 34 -23.31 -10.16 14.26
CA ASP A 34 -24.08 -8.93 14.01
C ASP A 34 -23.57 -7.72 14.81
N LYS A 35 -22.89 -7.97 15.93
CA LYS A 35 -22.18 -6.93 16.68
C LYS A 35 -21.05 -6.37 15.82
N ASP A 36 -20.20 -7.23 15.28
CA ASP A 36 -19.04 -6.83 14.48
C ASP A 36 -19.47 -6.10 13.20
N LYS A 37 -20.52 -6.58 12.53
CA LYS A 37 -21.09 -5.90 11.34
C LYS A 37 -21.61 -4.49 11.67
N LYS A 38 -21.99 -4.24 12.92
CA LYS A 38 -22.51 -2.95 13.43
C LYS A 38 -21.47 -2.12 14.17
N SER A 39 -20.22 -2.58 14.29
CA SER A 39 -19.12 -1.81 14.89
C SER A 39 -17.98 -1.57 13.90
N HIS A 40 -17.74 -2.50 12.99
CA HIS A 40 -16.57 -2.42 12.12
C HIS A 40 -16.83 -1.60 10.88
N GLY A 41 -15.80 -0.91 10.40
CA GLY A 41 -15.79 -0.27 9.09
C GLY A 41 -14.41 -0.39 8.46
N VAL A 42 -14.34 -0.30 7.14
CA VAL A 42 -13.07 -0.41 6.40
C VAL A 42 -12.80 0.88 5.65
N VAL A 43 -11.58 1.39 5.73
CA VAL A 43 -11.06 2.39 4.78
C VAL A 43 -10.06 1.70 3.88
N ALA A 44 -10.16 1.97 2.58
CA ALA A 44 -9.20 1.50 1.60
C ALA A 44 -8.70 2.63 0.71
N PHE A 45 -7.44 2.58 0.30
CA PHE A 45 -6.82 3.57 -0.58
C PHE A 45 -5.63 2.96 -1.32
N GLY A 46 -5.31 3.51 -2.49
CA GLY A 46 -4.05 3.20 -3.17
C GLY A 46 -2.94 4.13 -2.67
N LEU A 47 -1.70 3.65 -2.63
CA LEU A 47 -0.55 4.48 -2.27
C LEU A 47 0.66 4.08 -3.12
N TYR A 48 1.34 5.09 -3.68
CA TYR A 48 2.68 4.94 -4.25
C TYR A 48 3.60 6.01 -3.68
N ALA A 49 4.90 5.73 -3.62
CA ALA A 49 5.91 6.73 -3.31
C ALA A 49 6.52 7.29 -4.59
N TYR A 50 6.82 8.58 -4.58
CA TYR A 50 7.44 9.27 -5.71
C TYR A 50 8.65 10.06 -5.23
N ASN A 51 9.81 9.80 -5.84
CA ASN A 51 11.04 10.51 -5.57
C ASN A 51 11.58 11.13 -6.86
N GLN A 52 11.45 12.45 -6.99
CA GLN A 52 11.89 13.18 -8.16
C GLN A 52 13.42 13.15 -8.35
N ASN A 53 14.18 13.01 -7.27
CA ASN A 53 15.64 13.01 -7.29
C ASN A 53 16.23 11.65 -7.71
N HIS A 54 15.46 10.57 -7.58
CA HIS A 54 15.85 9.25 -8.05
C HIS A 54 15.56 9.15 -9.56
N LYS A 55 16.50 9.60 -10.40
CA LYS A 55 16.34 9.49 -11.86
C LYS A 55 16.84 8.14 -12.36
N ASN A 56 16.01 7.44 -13.13
CA ASN A 56 16.46 6.28 -13.89
C ASN A 56 17.24 6.74 -15.13
N LEU A 57 18.52 6.35 -15.24
CA LEU A 57 19.38 6.65 -16.38
C LEU A 57 18.79 6.16 -17.72
N LEU A 58 17.91 5.15 -17.70
CA LEU A 58 17.24 4.63 -18.88
C LEU A 58 16.07 5.52 -19.37
N ASN A 59 15.60 6.48 -18.56
CA ASN A 59 14.44 7.35 -18.86
C ASN A 59 14.84 8.80 -19.16
N LEU A 60 16.06 9.05 -19.66
CA LEU A 60 16.57 10.40 -19.97
C LEU A 60 15.69 11.24 -20.91
N PHE A 61 14.86 10.59 -21.74
CA PHE A 61 13.98 11.24 -22.72
C PHE A 61 12.49 11.21 -22.35
N SER A 62 12.12 10.57 -21.24
CA SER A 62 10.73 10.59 -20.77
C SER A 62 10.44 11.91 -20.06
N LYS A 63 9.22 12.45 -20.21
CA LYS A 63 8.77 13.56 -19.34
C LYS A 63 8.48 13.11 -17.92
N ASP A 64 8.36 11.81 -17.68
CA ASP A 64 8.21 11.22 -16.35
C ASP A 64 9.56 11.29 -15.62
N SER A 65 9.85 12.45 -15.03
CA SER A 65 11.05 12.65 -14.22
C SER A 65 10.90 11.98 -12.85
N GLY A 66 11.99 11.40 -12.33
CA GLY A 66 12.02 10.74 -11.02
C GLY A 66 11.75 9.24 -11.07
N SER A 67 11.52 8.66 -9.89
CA SER A 67 11.18 7.24 -9.72
C SER A 67 9.89 7.08 -8.93
N VAL A 68 9.09 6.12 -9.37
CA VAL A 68 7.85 5.69 -8.74
C VAL A 68 8.07 4.34 -8.09
N PHE A 69 7.63 4.20 -6.84
CA PHE A 69 7.59 2.96 -6.10
C PHE A 69 6.13 2.64 -5.80
N ALA A 70 5.52 1.73 -6.56
CA ALA A 70 4.08 1.48 -6.50
C ALA A 70 3.69 0.25 -5.67
N GLU A 71 4.61 -0.70 -5.48
CA GLU A 71 4.39 -1.91 -4.71
C GLU A 71 5.18 -1.86 -3.40
N LEU A 72 4.65 -1.17 -2.39
CA LEU A 72 5.35 -0.99 -1.12
C LEU A 72 5.20 -2.18 -0.16
N GLY A 73 4.35 -3.15 -0.50
CA GLY A 73 4.07 -4.35 0.29
C GLY A 73 3.22 -4.08 1.53
N MET A 74 2.87 -5.12 2.29
CA MET A 74 1.92 -4.98 3.41
C MET A 74 2.41 -4.01 4.50
N TYR A 75 3.73 -3.92 4.70
CA TYR A 75 4.36 -3.08 5.71
C TYR A 75 4.72 -1.69 5.17
N GLY A 76 4.25 -1.36 3.97
CA GLY A 76 4.48 -0.07 3.31
C GLY A 76 3.83 1.12 4.02
N VAL A 77 2.87 0.87 4.92
CA VAL A 77 2.14 1.91 5.65
C VAL A 77 1.99 1.51 7.12
N LYS A 78 2.21 2.46 8.04
CA LYS A 78 1.83 2.32 9.45
C LYS A 78 0.77 3.35 9.80
N PHE A 79 -0.20 2.93 10.61
CA PHE A 79 -1.31 3.75 11.06
C PHE A 79 -1.19 4.07 12.55
N SER A 80 -1.79 5.17 12.96
CA SER A 80 -2.04 5.46 14.37
C SER A 80 -3.47 5.95 14.57
N GLU A 81 -4.05 5.61 15.71
CA GLU A 81 -5.31 6.17 16.19
C GLU A 81 -5.10 7.59 16.70
N ILE A 82 -6.02 8.48 16.38
CA ILE A 82 -6.06 9.85 16.92
C ILE A 82 -6.79 9.79 18.26
N VAL A 83 -6.08 10.13 19.34
CA VAL A 83 -6.61 10.15 20.71
C VAL A 83 -7.27 11.50 21.02
N SER A 84 -6.65 12.59 20.58
CA SER A 84 -7.18 13.94 20.79
C SER A 84 -6.66 14.94 19.77
N LYS A 85 -7.43 16.00 19.52
CA LYS A 85 -7.11 17.09 18.60
C LYS A 85 -6.94 18.40 19.36
N ASP A 86 -5.76 19.01 19.31
CA ASP A 86 -5.55 20.36 19.84
C ASP A 86 -5.76 21.38 18.70
N ALA A 87 -6.93 22.01 18.69
CA ALA A 87 -7.28 23.00 17.68
C ALA A 87 -6.40 24.27 17.74
N LYS A 88 -5.84 24.60 18.91
CA LYS A 88 -4.98 25.79 19.09
C LYS A 88 -3.59 25.55 18.54
N LYS A 89 -3.03 24.35 18.76
CA LYS A 89 -1.68 23.98 18.31
C LYS A 89 -1.66 23.27 16.95
N LYS A 90 -2.83 22.98 16.37
CA LYS A 90 -2.98 22.16 15.15
C LYS A 90 -2.23 20.82 15.25
N SER A 91 -2.11 20.27 16.46
CA SER A 91 -1.40 19.03 16.75
C SER A 91 -2.37 17.90 17.08
N LEU A 92 -2.00 16.68 16.68
CA LEU A 92 -2.73 15.46 17.01
C LEU A 92 -1.95 14.67 18.06
N SER A 93 -2.64 14.23 19.10
CA SER A 93 -2.13 13.17 19.98
C SER A 93 -2.55 11.84 19.37
N ILE A 94 -1.60 10.92 19.26
CA ILE A 94 -1.79 9.64 18.58
C ILE A 94 -1.32 8.47 19.45
N THR A 95 -1.87 7.29 19.19
CA THR A 95 -1.36 6.01 19.71
C THR A 95 -1.16 5.06 18.53
N PRO A 96 -0.02 4.35 18.44
CA PRO A 96 0.21 3.41 17.35
C PRO A 96 -0.94 2.42 17.21
N TYR A 97 -1.41 2.24 15.97
CA TYR A 97 -2.40 1.21 15.71
C TYR A 97 -1.72 -0.16 15.82
N PRO A 98 -2.27 -1.13 16.58
CA PRO A 98 -1.58 -2.38 16.85
C PRO A 98 -1.29 -3.15 15.55
N ILE A 99 0.00 -3.42 15.34
CA ILE A 99 0.49 -4.26 14.24
C ILE A 99 0.53 -5.69 14.78
N GLU A 100 -0.63 -6.33 14.78
CA GLU A 100 -0.76 -7.76 15.07
C GLU A 100 -0.46 -8.54 13.79
N GLU A 101 0.29 -9.64 13.91
CA GLU A 101 0.49 -10.55 12.77
C GLU A 101 -0.86 -11.11 12.31
N PRO A 102 -1.14 -11.12 10.99
CA PRO A 102 -2.40 -11.61 10.49
C PRO A 102 -2.50 -13.12 10.72
N VAL A 103 -3.68 -13.58 11.12
CA VAL A 103 -3.93 -14.98 11.47
C VAL A 103 -4.51 -15.70 10.25
N MET A 104 -4.09 -16.95 10.02
CA MET A 104 -4.66 -17.77 8.95
C MET A 104 -6.16 -17.96 9.19
N ALA A 105 -6.97 -17.51 8.24
CA ALA A 105 -8.42 -17.60 8.30
C ALA A 105 -8.92 -18.85 7.56
N GLU A 106 -8.46 -19.05 6.34
CA GLU A 106 -8.90 -20.17 5.49
C GLU A 106 -7.85 -20.52 4.43
N LYS A 107 -7.97 -21.71 3.85
CA LYS A 107 -7.22 -22.13 2.67
C LYS A 107 -8.21 -22.64 1.63
N VAL A 108 -8.21 -22.01 0.46
CA VAL A 108 -9.03 -22.42 -0.70
C VAL A 108 -8.09 -22.71 -1.85
N GLU A 109 -8.14 -23.94 -2.36
CA GLU A 109 -7.22 -24.42 -3.40
C GLU A 109 -5.74 -24.21 -3.02
N SER A 110 -4.98 -23.49 -3.85
CA SER A 110 -3.59 -23.10 -3.62
C SER A 110 -3.44 -21.71 -2.99
N THR A 111 -4.51 -21.12 -2.45
CA THR A 111 -4.48 -19.80 -1.80
C THR A 111 -4.71 -19.91 -0.30
N GLN A 112 -3.79 -19.36 0.49
CA GLN A 112 -3.94 -19.14 1.93
C GLN A 112 -4.39 -17.72 2.19
N TYR A 113 -5.47 -17.57 2.95
CA TYR A 113 -6.02 -16.29 3.32
C TYR A 113 -5.72 -16.02 4.79
N PHE A 114 -5.17 -14.85 5.05
CA PHE A 114 -4.85 -14.36 6.38
C PHE A 114 -5.66 -13.10 6.69
N GLU A 115 -6.12 -12.98 7.92
CA GLU A 115 -6.92 -11.86 8.40
C GLU A 115 -6.23 -11.10 9.52
N GLY A 116 -6.24 -9.78 9.43
CA GLY A 116 -5.72 -8.89 10.47
C GLY A 116 -6.48 -7.59 10.58
N LYS A 117 -5.94 -6.64 11.35
CA LYS A 117 -6.50 -5.29 11.47
C LYS A 117 -6.16 -4.39 10.26
N THR A 118 -5.16 -4.79 9.48
CA THR A 118 -4.77 -4.16 8.22
C THR A 118 -4.68 -5.22 7.12
N GLY A 119 -4.91 -4.81 5.87
CA GLY A 119 -4.79 -5.69 4.71
C GLY A 119 -4.05 -5.00 3.56
N TYR A 120 -3.55 -5.80 2.62
CA TYR A 120 -2.90 -5.31 1.41
C TYR A 120 -3.34 -6.15 0.21
N LEU A 121 -4.14 -5.53 -0.65
CA LEU A 121 -4.61 -6.10 -1.91
C LEU A 121 -4.01 -5.27 -3.04
N SER A 122 -2.79 -5.63 -3.46
CA SER A 122 -1.97 -4.81 -4.35
C SER A 122 -2.80 -4.17 -5.49
N PRO A 123 -2.76 -2.83 -5.63
CA PRO A 123 -1.94 -1.84 -4.92
C PRO A 123 -2.65 -1.14 -3.73
N PHE A 124 -3.73 -1.71 -3.19
CA PHE A 124 -4.60 -1.07 -2.20
C PHE A 124 -4.31 -1.51 -0.77
N TYR A 125 -4.23 -0.54 0.13
CA TYR A 125 -4.16 -0.74 1.57
C TYR A 125 -5.56 -0.73 2.16
N LEU A 126 -5.76 -1.54 3.19
CA LEU A 126 -7.00 -1.62 3.95
C LEU A 126 -6.70 -1.42 5.43
N LEU A 127 -7.51 -0.59 6.08
CA LEU A 127 -7.53 -0.41 7.52
C LEU A 127 -8.92 -0.78 8.03
N LEU A 128 -8.96 -1.75 8.94
CA LEU A 128 -10.16 -2.06 9.72
C LEU A 128 -10.22 -1.10 10.90
N SER A 129 -11.34 -0.40 11.05
CA SER A 129 -11.67 0.28 12.30
C SER A 129 -12.64 -0.58 13.10
N LEU A 130 -12.32 -0.82 14.37
CA LEU A 130 -13.20 -1.56 15.29
C LEU A 130 -14.23 -0.65 15.97
N ASP A 131 -14.00 0.67 15.95
CA ASP A 131 -14.87 1.71 16.48
C ASP A 131 -15.00 2.84 15.43
N PRO A 132 -16.18 3.06 14.84
CA PRO A 132 -16.37 4.01 13.76
C PRO A 132 -16.19 5.47 14.21
N ALA A 133 -16.21 5.74 15.52
CA ALA A 133 -15.93 7.07 16.07
C ALA A 133 -14.43 7.39 16.07
N LYS A 134 -13.56 6.38 15.93
CA LYS A 134 -12.12 6.57 15.86
C LYS A 134 -11.71 7.11 14.49
N GLU A 135 -10.72 7.99 14.54
CA GLU A 135 -10.08 8.56 13.37
C GLU A 135 -8.61 8.13 13.38
N TYR A 136 -8.03 8.00 12.19
CA TYR A 136 -6.68 7.49 12.04
C TYR A 136 -5.84 8.42 11.17
N ALA A 137 -4.52 8.31 11.31
CA ALA A 137 -3.55 8.96 10.44
C ALA A 137 -2.52 7.94 9.96
N ILE A 138 -1.99 8.16 8.75
CA ILE A 138 -0.78 7.47 8.29
C ILE A 138 0.41 8.12 8.99
N THR A 139 1.20 7.34 9.72
CA THR A 139 2.34 7.85 10.51
C THR A 139 3.68 7.36 9.99
N SER A 140 3.68 6.38 9.08
CA SER A 140 4.88 5.95 8.39
C SER A 140 4.56 5.48 6.98
N VAL A 141 5.45 5.80 6.04
CA VAL A 141 5.47 5.21 4.70
C VAL A 141 6.83 4.57 4.49
N THR A 142 6.82 3.28 4.19
CA THR A 142 8.02 2.50 3.93
C THR A 142 8.06 2.11 2.46
N TYR A 143 9.19 2.32 1.78
CA TYR A 143 9.42 1.71 0.48
C TYR A 143 10.83 1.16 0.37
N THR A 144 11.01 0.21 -0.53
CA THR A 144 12.29 -0.48 -0.74
C THR A 144 12.71 -0.37 -2.19
N TYR A 145 14.00 -0.18 -2.45
CA TYR A 145 14.57 -0.14 -3.79
C TYR A 145 15.96 -0.76 -3.83
N GLN A 146 16.42 -1.13 -5.03
CA GLN A 146 17.75 -1.69 -5.23
C GLN A 146 18.70 -0.62 -5.75
N VAL A 147 19.88 -0.52 -5.13
CA VAL A 147 20.99 0.29 -5.64
C VAL A 147 22.09 -0.61 -6.18
N ASN A 148 22.68 -0.22 -7.30
CA ASN A 148 23.88 -0.86 -7.83
C ASN A 148 25.10 -0.26 -7.12
N CYS A 149 25.92 -1.10 -6.49
CA CYS A 149 27.10 -0.69 -5.70
C CYS A 149 28.44 -1.06 -6.36
N GLY A 150 28.42 -1.41 -7.65
CA GLY A 150 29.59 -1.86 -8.41
C GLY A 150 29.25 -3.01 -9.36
N GLN A 151 30.26 -3.60 -10.00
CA GLN A 151 30.04 -4.77 -10.88
C GLN A 151 29.47 -5.94 -10.07
N ASN A 152 28.26 -6.37 -10.43
CA ASN A 152 27.48 -7.45 -9.79
C ASN A 152 27.06 -7.22 -8.32
N CYS A 153 27.18 -5.99 -7.80
CA CYS A 153 26.72 -5.64 -6.46
C CYS A 153 25.34 -4.98 -6.53
N ARG A 154 24.32 -5.62 -5.95
CA ARG A 154 23.00 -5.02 -5.71
C ARG A 154 22.73 -5.01 -4.22
N ARG A 155 22.40 -3.84 -3.67
CA ARG A 155 22.00 -3.68 -2.27
C ARG A 155 20.56 -3.24 -2.21
N THR A 156 19.78 -3.91 -1.38
CA THR A 156 18.43 -3.48 -1.03
C THR A 156 18.49 -2.37 0.01
N VAL A 157 17.85 -1.24 -0.28
CA VAL A 157 17.71 -0.11 0.62
C VAL A 157 16.24 0.03 0.98
N THR A 158 15.94 0.01 2.28
CA THR A 158 14.61 0.24 2.81
C THR A 158 14.57 1.61 3.47
N ARG A 159 13.58 2.43 3.09
CA ARG A 159 13.36 3.77 3.62
C ARG A 159 12.06 3.79 4.37
N ASP A 160 12.13 4.01 5.69
CA ASP A 160 10.96 4.19 6.56
C ASP A 160 10.83 5.68 6.90
N PHE A 161 9.91 6.37 6.24
CA PHE A 161 9.65 7.78 6.46
C PHE A 161 8.58 7.95 7.52
N SER A 162 8.94 8.55 8.65
CA SER A 162 7.94 9.04 9.60
C SER A 162 7.16 10.19 8.97
N VAL A 163 5.84 10.16 9.10
CA VAL A 163 4.94 11.19 8.55
C VAL A 163 4.31 11.96 9.71
N GLU A 164 4.35 13.29 9.63
CA GLU A 164 3.72 14.15 10.61
C GLU A 164 2.20 13.88 10.68
N PRO A 165 1.65 13.47 11.84
CA PRO A 165 0.25 13.04 11.92
C PRO A 165 -0.74 14.12 11.49
N SER A 166 -0.50 15.38 11.86
CA SER A 166 -1.36 16.50 11.48
C SER A 166 -1.38 16.73 9.98
N LYS A 167 -0.22 16.72 9.30
CA LYS A 167 -0.14 16.88 7.84
C LYS A 167 -0.79 15.69 7.13
N SER A 168 -0.51 14.47 7.61
CA SER A 168 -1.11 13.24 7.12
C SER A 168 -2.64 13.26 7.18
N PHE A 169 -3.21 13.56 8.35
CA PHE A 169 -4.65 13.62 8.53
C PHE A 169 -5.32 14.74 7.72
N ASN A 170 -4.65 15.89 7.57
CA ASN A 170 -5.18 16.98 6.74
C ASN A 170 -5.19 16.63 5.25
N ALA A 171 -4.16 15.91 4.77
CA ALA A 171 -4.09 15.46 3.39
C ALA A 171 -5.08 14.31 3.11
N PHE A 172 -5.24 13.40 4.07
CA PHE A 172 -6.09 12.23 3.95
C PHE A 172 -6.76 11.87 5.28
N PRO A 173 -7.97 12.40 5.56
CA PRO A 173 -8.70 12.07 6.77
C PRO A 173 -9.21 10.62 6.70
N ILE A 174 -8.67 9.74 7.54
CA ILE A 174 -9.15 8.36 7.62
C ILE A 174 -10.30 8.31 8.64
N LYS A 175 -11.52 8.18 8.10
CA LYS A 175 -12.74 7.95 8.87
C LYS A 175 -13.52 6.80 8.27
N THR A 176 -13.97 5.88 9.11
CA THR A 176 -14.78 4.74 8.70
C THR A 176 -16.25 4.99 8.95
N LYS A 177 -17.10 4.32 8.16
CA LYS A 177 -18.53 4.20 8.45
C LYS A 177 -18.82 2.78 8.90
N THR A 178 -19.71 2.65 9.89
CA THR A 178 -20.17 1.37 10.39
C THR A 178 -20.76 0.51 9.29
N GLY A 179 -20.34 -0.75 9.21
CA GLY A 179 -20.87 -1.72 8.27
C GLY A 179 -20.61 -1.37 6.81
N ASP A 180 -19.61 -0.53 6.54
CA ASP A 180 -19.36 -0.02 5.20
C ASP A 180 -17.86 0.01 4.87
N ILE A 181 -17.59 0.05 3.56
CA ILE A 181 -16.26 0.22 3.00
C ILE A 181 -16.18 1.62 2.41
N THR A 182 -15.20 2.40 2.85
CA THR A 182 -14.92 3.75 2.35
C THR A 182 -13.67 3.72 1.49
N PHE A 183 -13.82 3.95 0.19
CA PHE A 183 -12.68 4.14 -0.70
C PHE A 183 -12.19 5.59 -0.63
N GLY A 184 -10.92 5.77 -0.25
CA GLY A 184 -10.28 7.05 -0.04
C GLY A 184 -9.78 7.72 -1.33
N GLY A 185 -9.48 6.94 -2.36
CA GLY A 185 -8.80 7.39 -3.56
C GLY A 185 -7.35 6.91 -3.61
N ILE A 186 -6.53 7.56 -4.45
CA ILE A 186 -5.13 7.23 -4.63
C ILE A 186 -4.27 8.34 -4.04
N LEU A 187 -3.35 7.97 -3.16
CA LEU A 187 -2.41 8.86 -2.51
C LEU A 187 -1.02 8.73 -3.13
N MET A 188 -0.30 9.84 -3.09
CA MET A 188 1.12 9.91 -3.39
C MET A 188 1.88 10.26 -2.11
N ALA A 189 2.88 9.46 -1.78
CA ALA A 189 3.93 9.80 -0.83
C ALA A 189 5.08 10.50 -1.60
N ARG A 190 5.03 11.82 -1.69
CA ARG A 190 6.06 12.62 -2.36
C ARG A 190 7.26 12.79 -1.45
N VAL A 191 8.42 12.32 -1.89
CA VAL A 191 9.69 12.60 -1.23
C VAL A 191 10.15 14.01 -1.62
N ALA A 192 10.30 14.89 -0.64
CA ALA A 192 10.69 16.28 -0.84
C ALA A 192 11.81 16.70 0.12
N PRO A 193 12.69 17.64 -0.28
CA PRO A 193 13.68 18.22 0.62
C PRO A 193 13.02 18.86 1.84
N THR A 194 13.69 18.77 3.00
CA THR A 194 13.29 19.45 4.23
C THR A 194 14.50 20.04 4.96
N SER A 195 14.24 20.78 6.04
CA SER A 195 15.26 21.38 6.87
C SER A 195 15.98 20.34 7.73
N LYS A 196 17.21 20.66 8.18
CA LYS A 196 18.05 19.74 8.96
C LYS A 196 17.46 19.43 10.34
N ASP A 197 16.69 20.36 10.88
CA ASP A 197 16.02 20.30 12.18
C ASP A 197 14.63 19.64 12.12
N ASP A 198 14.11 19.33 10.94
CA ASP A 198 12.81 18.64 10.82
C ASP A 198 12.90 17.24 11.47
N PRO A 199 12.06 16.95 12.49
CA PRO A 199 12.05 15.68 13.18
C PRO A 199 11.50 14.52 12.33
N TYR A 200 10.78 14.81 11.25
CA TYR A 200 10.26 13.83 10.29
C TYR A 200 11.19 13.62 9.08
N GLY A 201 12.23 14.44 8.97
CA GLY A 201 13.21 14.32 7.90
C GLY A 201 14.26 13.24 8.16
N ILE A 202 14.50 12.39 7.16
CA ILE A 202 15.60 11.41 7.15
C ILE A 202 16.71 11.88 6.20
N ALA A 203 17.94 11.39 6.38
CA ALA A 203 19.06 11.76 5.51
C ALA A 203 18.78 11.38 4.05
N ASP A 204 18.98 12.32 3.12
CA ASP A 204 18.81 12.07 1.69
C ASP A 204 19.83 11.04 1.18
N ASP A 205 19.36 10.10 0.37
CA ASP A 205 20.16 9.05 -0.25
C ASP A 205 19.87 8.96 -1.75
N ALA A 206 20.41 9.91 -2.50
CA ALA A 206 20.40 9.79 -3.94
C ALA A 206 21.37 8.67 -4.39
N PRO A 207 20.90 7.65 -5.13
CA PRO A 207 21.81 6.69 -5.76
C PRO A 207 22.76 7.48 -6.68
N ASN A 208 24.07 7.36 -6.40
CA ASN A 208 25.20 8.02 -7.10
C ASN A 208 25.64 9.42 -6.60
N LEU A 209 25.17 9.92 -5.46
CA LEU A 209 25.72 11.14 -4.85
C LEU A 209 26.60 10.79 -3.64
N SER A 210 27.89 11.16 -3.73
CA SER A 210 28.90 11.01 -2.68
C SER A 210 28.60 11.92 -1.47
N GLU A 211 29.44 11.83 -0.43
CA GLU A 211 29.44 12.54 0.87
C GLU A 211 29.11 14.06 0.85
N LEU A 212 29.07 14.70 -0.32
CA LEU A 212 28.63 16.08 -0.57
C LEU A 212 27.21 16.41 -0.07
N PHE A 213 26.34 15.41 0.12
CA PHE A 213 24.99 15.58 0.64
C PHE A 213 24.84 15.21 2.11
N SER A 214 25.96 14.97 2.82
CA SER A 214 25.92 14.69 4.26
C SER A 214 25.21 15.83 5.01
N GLY A 215 24.04 15.53 5.57
CA GLY A 215 23.21 16.47 6.32
C GLY A 215 22.04 17.11 5.57
N ASN A 216 21.79 16.80 4.30
CA ASN A 216 20.50 17.13 3.68
C ASN A 216 19.44 16.12 4.12
N LYS A 217 18.24 16.61 4.44
CA LYS A 217 17.12 15.76 4.83
C LYS A 217 16.02 15.81 3.77
N VAL A 218 15.33 14.69 3.65
CA VAL A 218 14.10 14.54 2.89
C VAL A 218 13.01 14.00 3.79
N LEU A 219 11.77 14.37 3.51
CA LEU A 219 10.57 13.84 4.16
C LEU A 219 9.58 13.33 3.13
N VAL A 220 8.57 12.61 3.60
CA VAL A 220 7.40 12.27 2.79
C VAL A 220 6.26 13.22 3.12
N SER A 221 5.71 13.84 2.08
CA SER A 221 4.45 14.56 2.11
C SER A 221 3.37 13.72 1.43
N LEU A 222 2.22 13.55 2.08
CA LEU A 222 1.07 12.87 1.49
C LEU A 222 0.25 13.87 0.67
N GLU A 223 -0.03 13.50 -0.58
CA GLU A 223 -0.77 14.31 -1.53
C GLU A 223 -1.77 13.44 -2.31
N SER A 224 -2.72 14.07 -3.01
CA SER A 224 -3.54 13.36 -4.00
C SER A 224 -2.63 12.85 -5.13
N GLY A 225 -2.70 11.55 -5.43
CA GLY A 225 -1.94 10.94 -6.51
C GLY A 225 -2.60 11.08 -7.88
N GLU A 226 -3.88 11.42 -7.94
CA GLU A 226 -4.65 11.41 -9.19
C GLU A 226 -4.11 12.40 -10.23
N GLU A 227 -3.86 13.65 -9.82
CA GLU A 227 -3.38 14.70 -10.72
C GLU A 227 -1.95 14.43 -11.22
N HIS A 228 -1.10 13.85 -10.36
CA HIS A 228 0.23 13.42 -10.79
C HIS A 228 0.13 12.30 -11.85
N ILE A 229 -0.68 11.27 -11.60
CA ILE A 229 -0.86 10.14 -12.52
C ILE A 229 -1.47 10.58 -13.86
N LYS A 230 -2.42 11.54 -13.86
CA LYS A 230 -2.98 12.11 -15.10
C LYS A 230 -1.90 12.78 -15.95
N GLY A 231 -0.95 13.47 -15.31
CA GLY A 231 0.14 14.18 -15.98
C GLY A 231 1.27 13.29 -16.50
N MET A 232 1.30 12.00 -16.14
CA MET A 232 2.35 11.07 -16.57
C MET A 232 2.15 10.59 -18.02
N GLU A 233 3.25 10.48 -18.75
CA GLU A 233 3.28 9.85 -20.07
C GLU A 233 3.11 8.33 -19.95
N SER A 234 3.75 7.71 -18.96
CA SER A 234 3.63 6.28 -18.67
C SER A 234 2.24 5.89 -18.21
N ASP A 235 1.70 4.83 -18.82
CA ASP A 235 0.43 4.23 -18.40
C ASP A 235 0.57 3.24 -17.24
N TYR A 236 1.78 3.03 -16.69
CA TYR A 236 2.01 2.04 -15.64
C TYR A 236 1.10 2.29 -14.43
N LEU A 237 1.14 3.50 -13.86
CA LEU A 237 0.28 3.83 -12.70
C LEU A 237 -1.20 3.93 -13.08
N LYS A 238 -1.50 4.36 -14.31
CA LYS A 238 -2.88 4.41 -14.81
C LYS A 238 -3.51 3.02 -14.87
N LYS A 239 -2.77 2.04 -15.38
CA LYS A 239 -3.19 0.62 -15.40
C LYS A 239 -3.25 0.04 -13.99
N LEU A 240 -2.23 0.29 -13.17
CA LEU A 240 -2.12 -0.30 -11.84
C LEU A 240 -3.25 0.16 -10.88
N PHE A 241 -3.56 1.45 -10.86
CA PHE A 241 -4.53 2.01 -9.92
C PHE A 241 -5.93 2.23 -10.50
N TYR A 242 -6.08 2.29 -11.83
CA TYR A 242 -7.35 2.63 -12.48
C TYR A 242 -7.79 1.65 -13.57
N GLY A 243 -6.96 0.64 -13.92
CA GLY A 243 -7.23 -0.25 -15.04
C GLY A 243 -7.13 0.42 -16.42
N GLY A 244 -6.65 1.66 -16.50
CA GLY A 244 -6.50 2.39 -17.77
C GLY A 244 -6.80 3.88 -17.61
N GLU A 245 -8.07 4.28 -17.62
CA GLU A 245 -8.46 5.69 -17.57
C GLU A 245 -8.47 6.22 -16.12
N VAL A 246 -7.78 7.34 -15.90
CA VAL A 246 -7.61 7.95 -14.58
C VAL A 246 -8.89 8.65 -14.13
N SER A 247 -9.70 7.94 -13.35
CA SER A 247 -10.88 8.51 -12.67
C SER A 247 -11.10 7.84 -11.32
N ARG A 248 -11.58 8.61 -10.33
CA ARG A 248 -11.94 8.05 -9.01
C ARG A 248 -12.89 6.85 -9.13
N LYS A 249 -13.86 6.90 -10.04
CA LYS A 249 -14.80 5.79 -10.31
C LYS A 249 -14.05 4.52 -10.72
N ASN A 250 -13.09 4.61 -11.64
CA ASN A 250 -12.34 3.46 -12.13
C ASN A 250 -11.41 2.87 -11.06
N ALA A 251 -10.77 3.72 -10.26
CA ALA A 251 -9.96 3.24 -9.14
C ALA A 251 -10.80 2.52 -8.09
N GLU A 252 -11.96 3.07 -7.74
CA GLU A 252 -12.88 2.46 -6.78
C GLU A 252 -13.45 1.14 -7.31
N LYS A 253 -13.78 1.11 -8.61
CA LYS A 253 -14.21 -0.09 -9.35
C LYS A 253 -13.15 -1.20 -9.27
N LEU A 254 -11.90 -0.89 -9.60
CA LEU A 254 -10.78 -1.83 -9.54
C LEU A 254 -10.54 -2.33 -8.11
N PHE A 255 -10.61 -1.44 -7.12
CA PHE A 255 -10.50 -1.82 -5.71
C PHE A 255 -11.56 -2.85 -5.31
N TYR A 256 -12.84 -2.61 -5.59
CA TYR A 256 -13.89 -3.57 -5.22
C TYR A 256 -13.75 -4.89 -5.97
N GLU A 257 -13.33 -4.88 -7.23
CA GLU A 257 -13.04 -6.13 -7.97
C GLU A 257 -11.90 -6.93 -7.34
N SER A 258 -10.85 -6.26 -6.88
CA SER A 258 -9.76 -6.89 -6.12
C SER A 258 -10.24 -7.41 -4.77
N LEU A 259 -11.11 -6.67 -4.08
CA LEU A 259 -11.68 -7.07 -2.81
C LEU A 259 -12.58 -8.31 -2.96
N ILE A 260 -13.49 -8.33 -3.93
CA ILE A 260 -14.39 -9.47 -4.19
C ILE A 260 -13.58 -10.75 -4.48
N LYS A 261 -12.45 -10.65 -5.19
CA LYS A 261 -11.55 -11.78 -5.45
C LYS A 261 -10.80 -12.25 -4.20
N ALA A 262 -10.55 -11.36 -3.24
CA ALA A 262 -9.81 -11.66 -2.01
C ALA A 262 -10.68 -12.30 -0.91
N TYR A 263 -12.01 -12.23 -1.04
CA TYR A 263 -12.96 -12.86 -0.12
C TYR A 263 -13.82 -13.87 -0.89
N PRO A 264 -13.58 -15.19 -0.73
CA PRO A 264 -14.41 -16.23 -1.32
C PRO A 264 -15.89 -16.07 -0.94
N GLU A 265 -16.15 -15.71 0.32
CA GLU A 265 -17.46 -15.42 0.89
C GLU A 265 -17.35 -14.39 2.02
N GLY A 266 -18.50 -13.97 2.57
CA GLY A 266 -18.54 -13.16 3.79
C GLY A 266 -19.00 -11.72 3.61
N TYR A 267 -18.99 -10.98 4.72
CA TYR A 267 -19.62 -9.67 4.84
C TYR A 267 -18.99 -8.64 3.91
N TRP A 268 -17.65 -8.52 3.91
CA TRP A 268 -16.97 -7.54 3.07
C TRP A 268 -17.15 -7.81 1.58
N LYS A 269 -17.24 -9.08 1.17
CA LYS A 269 -17.57 -9.46 -0.22
C LYS A 269 -18.95 -8.92 -0.62
N THR A 270 -19.98 -9.19 0.19
CA THR A 270 -21.34 -8.73 -0.09
C THR A 270 -21.45 -7.21 -0.17
N VAL A 271 -20.77 -6.49 0.74
CA VAL A 271 -20.73 -5.02 0.69
C VAL A 271 -20.02 -4.54 -0.58
N ALA A 272 -18.90 -5.17 -0.94
CA ALA A 272 -18.13 -4.83 -2.14
C ALA A 272 -18.91 -5.06 -3.43
N GLU A 273 -19.62 -6.18 -3.56
CA GLU A 273 -20.47 -6.50 -4.73
C GLU A 273 -21.55 -5.43 -4.92
N LYS A 274 -22.23 -5.05 -3.83
CA LYS A 274 -23.26 -4.00 -3.86
C LYS A 274 -22.68 -2.65 -4.28
N LYS A 275 -21.53 -2.25 -3.72
CA LYS A 275 -20.85 -1.00 -4.06
C LYS A 275 -20.37 -1.00 -5.50
N ARG A 276 -19.77 -2.11 -5.94
CA ARG A 276 -19.29 -2.31 -7.30
C ARG A 276 -20.40 -2.19 -8.33
N ALA A 277 -21.56 -2.79 -8.06
CA ALA A 277 -22.74 -2.69 -8.92
C ALA A 277 -23.30 -1.25 -8.98
N ALA A 278 -23.29 -0.53 -7.85
CA ALA A 278 -23.77 0.85 -7.79
C ALA A 278 -22.91 1.85 -8.59
N LEU A 279 -21.64 1.53 -8.87
CA LEU A 279 -20.78 2.33 -9.75
C LEU A 279 -21.15 2.18 -11.23
N GLY A 280 -21.92 1.16 -11.59
CA GLY A 280 -22.25 0.81 -12.97
C GLY A 280 -21.07 0.24 -13.75
N ASP A 281 -21.28 0.06 -15.05
CA ASP A 281 -20.22 -0.26 -16.00
C ASP A 281 -19.32 0.95 -16.28
#